data_AF-A0A661ZAJ7-F1
#
_entry.id   AF-A0A661ZAJ7-F1
#
_cell.length_a   1.000
_cell.length_b   1.000
_cell.length_c   1.000
_cell.angle_alpha   90.00
_cell.angle_beta   90.00
_cell.angle_gamma   90.00
#
_symmetry.space_group_name_H-M   'P 1'
#
loop_
_entity.id
_entity.type
_entity.pdbx_description
1 polymer ?
#
loop_
_entity_poly.entity_id
_entity_poly.type
_entity_poly.pdbx_seq_one_letter_code
_entity_poly.pdbx_strand_id
1 'polypeptide(L)'
;MIKRIVKMVFRKENIDDFINFTDEIKETIKSHEGCLHLDILQDKKHPEIFFTYSCWNSEKDLDEYRKSDFFNNIWPETKKWFLEKPLAWSTEVVHKNGVLSQLEEKFVAFERILGIMDKIRKECPWDSVQTNETLRTLTIEETYELAEAVLKSDSENIKKELGDLFLHIIFYAKIAEEKQQFDIADVFNSLSEKLIYRHPHVFGDIEVENKGEVETNWEALKLKEKANGNNHTVLGGIPQSLPAMIKAVRMQEKARGVGFDWDIKEQVWDKVKEELGEFEDELKAGNNKKAEEEFGDVLFAMINAARLYGIDPESALERTNQKFIKRFNYLENQTLKKGKSLKDMTLDEMEAVWQEAKKNEY
;
A
#
# COMPACT_ATOMS: atom_id res chain seq x y z
N MET A 1 -10.23 -10.43 22.13
CA MET A 1 -8.88 -10.12 22.65
C MET A 1 -8.98 -9.88 24.15
N ILE A 2 -8.08 -10.46 24.95
CA ILE A 2 -8.02 -10.26 26.41
C ILE A 2 -6.76 -9.49 26.77
N LYS A 3 -6.91 -8.46 27.61
CA LYS A 3 -5.77 -7.72 28.18
C LYS A 3 -5.49 -8.23 29.58
N ARG A 4 -4.30 -8.79 29.78
CA ARG A 4 -3.86 -9.29 31.08
C ARG A 4 -2.88 -8.30 31.69
N ILE A 5 -3.27 -7.76 32.85
CA ILE A 5 -2.41 -6.90 33.68
C ILE A 5 -2.00 -7.69 34.89
N VAL A 6 -0.69 -7.82 35.15
CA VAL A 6 -0.17 -8.47 36.35
C VAL A 6 0.73 -7.49 37.09
N LYS A 7 0.31 -7.06 38.29
CA LYS A 7 1.15 -6.31 39.22
C LYS A 7 2.03 -7.28 40.01
N MET A 8 3.32 -7.02 40.01
CA MET A 8 4.34 -7.77 40.75
C MET A 8 5.10 -6.78 41.63
N VAL A 9 5.36 -7.16 42.87
CA VAL A 9 6.22 -6.39 43.77
C VAL A 9 7.40 -7.27 44.12
N PHE A 10 8.61 -6.78 43.84
CA PHE A 10 9.85 -7.52 44.00
C PHE A 10 10.55 -7.17 45.31
N ARG A 11 11.34 -8.11 45.82
CA ARG A 11 12.36 -7.80 46.83
C ARG A 11 13.46 -7.00 46.14
N LYS A 12 13.97 -5.96 46.80
CA LYS A 12 14.92 -5.00 46.19
C LYS A 12 16.16 -5.68 45.64
N GLU A 13 16.64 -6.70 46.35
CA GLU A 13 17.80 -7.51 45.98
C GLU A 13 17.62 -8.33 44.70
N ASN A 14 16.38 -8.58 44.25
CA ASN A 14 16.08 -9.43 43.08
C ASN A 14 15.62 -8.64 41.85
N ILE A 15 15.66 -7.29 41.88
CA ILE A 15 15.17 -6.45 40.78
C ILE A 15 16.02 -6.64 39.54
N ASP A 16 17.35 -6.58 39.67
CA ASP A 16 18.27 -6.73 38.53
C ASP A 16 18.19 -8.13 37.93
N ASP A 17 18.07 -9.15 38.78
CA ASP A 17 17.86 -10.54 38.35
C ASP A 17 16.56 -10.69 37.54
N PHE A 18 15.47 -10.04 37.98
CA PHE A 18 14.22 -10.04 37.24
C PHE A 18 14.32 -9.34 35.89
N ILE A 19 14.97 -8.17 35.83
CA ILE A 19 15.13 -7.42 34.56
C ILE A 19 15.91 -8.29 33.56
N ASN A 20 17.08 -8.80 33.96
CA ASN A 20 17.91 -9.65 33.11
C ASN A 20 17.16 -10.91 32.67
N PHE A 21 16.51 -11.59 33.61
CA PHE A 21 15.70 -12.77 33.32
C PHE A 21 14.61 -12.46 32.30
N THR A 22 13.96 -11.30 32.42
CA THR A 22 12.84 -11.02 31.53
C THR A 22 13.27 -10.59 30.14
N ASP A 23 14.42 -9.92 30.00
CA ASP A 23 15.02 -9.67 28.69
C ASP A 23 15.32 -10.97 27.94
N GLU A 24 15.70 -12.04 28.65
CA GLU A 24 15.93 -13.36 28.05
C GLU A 24 14.63 -14.04 27.58
N ILE A 25 13.54 -13.92 28.34
CA ILE A 25 12.32 -14.69 28.11
C ILE A 25 11.20 -13.94 27.38
N LYS A 26 11.27 -12.59 27.27
CA LYS A 26 10.22 -11.75 26.69
C LYS A 26 9.88 -12.17 25.27
N GLU A 27 10.89 -12.41 24.45
CA GLU A 27 10.69 -12.82 23.05
C GLU A 27 10.11 -14.23 22.94
N THR A 28 10.45 -15.13 23.86
CA THR A 28 9.82 -16.45 23.91
C THR A 28 8.33 -16.36 24.25
N ILE A 29 7.94 -15.51 25.21
CA ILE A 29 6.52 -15.30 25.53
C ILE A 29 5.78 -14.69 24.33
N LYS A 30 6.37 -13.65 23.71
CA LYS A 30 5.81 -13.02 22.52
C LYS A 30 5.62 -13.99 21.36
N SER A 31 6.50 -15.00 21.25
CA SER A 31 6.40 -16.03 20.21
C SER A 31 5.34 -17.10 20.48
N HIS A 32 4.73 -17.13 21.67
CA HIS A 32 3.70 -18.10 21.99
C HIS A 32 2.44 -17.86 21.15
N GLU A 33 1.79 -18.95 20.74
CA GLU A 33 0.55 -18.88 19.98
C GLU A 33 -0.50 -18.04 20.73
N GLY A 34 -1.11 -17.11 20.00
CA GLY A 34 -2.13 -16.19 20.48
C GLY A 34 -1.63 -15.03 21.35
N CYS A 35 -0.33 -14.94 21.67
CA CYS A 35 0.26 -13.73 22.26
C CYS A 35 0.41 -12.67 21.16
N LEU A 36 -0.21 -11.51 21.35
CA LEU A 36 -0.22 -10.44 20.36
C LEU A 36 0.64 -9.24 20.76
N HIS A 37 0.81 -9.02 22.06
CA HIS A 37 1.64 -7.95 22.61
C HIS A 37 2.05 -8.31 24.03
N LEU A 38 3.26 -7.89 24.44
CA LEU A 38 3.74 -8.02 25.81
C LEU A 38 4.71 -6.88 26.14
N ASP A 39 4.35 -6.12 27.16
CA ASP A 39 5.19 -5.12 27.79
C ASP A 39 5.36 -5.36 29.28
N ILE A 40 6.49 -4.84 29.76
CA ILE A 40 6.89 -4.86 31.16
C ILE A 40 7.13 -3.43 31.56
N LEU A 41 6.32 -2.96 32.49
CA LEU A 41 6.27 -1.58 32.91
C LEU A 41 6.78 -1.53 34.34
N GLN A 42 7.67 -0.57 34.63
CA GLN A 42 8.11 -0.30 35.99
C GLN A 42 7.38 0.94 36.52
N ASP A 43 6.95 0.91 37.78
CA ASP A 43 6.39 2.08 38.43
C ASP A 43 7.47 3.17 38.58
N LYS A 44 7.15 4.40 38.17
CA LYS A 44 8.11 5.52 38.18
C LYS A 44 8.52 5.98 39.58
N LYS A 45 7.71 5.72 40.60
CA LYS A 45 7.93 6.15 41.98
C LYS A 45 8.42 5.00 42.87
N HIS A 46 8.06 3.78 42.53
CA HIS A 46 8.33 2.58 43.29
C HIS A 46 9.06 1.56 42.41
N PRO A 47 10.40 1.61 42.30
CA PRO A 47 11.17 0.75 41.40
C PRO A 47 11.01 -0.75 41.67
N GLU A 48 10.55 -1.13 42.86
CA GLU A 48 10.19 -2.50 43.23
C GLU A 48 8.88 -3.00 42.61
N ILE A 49 8.05 -2.12 42.05
CA ILE A 49 6.75 -2.47 41.47
C ILE A 49 6.87 -2.54 39.95
N PHE A 50 6.48 -3.69 39.40
CA PHE A 50 6.40 -3.93 37.97
C PHE A 50 5.00 -4.38 37.56
N PHE A 51 4.68 -4.16 36.30
CA PHE A 51 3.45 -4.62 35.67
C PHE A 51 3.81 -5.37 34.40
N THR A 52 3.24 -6.56 34.18
CA THR A 52 3.12 -7.06 32.81
C THR A 52 1.81 -6.61 32.22
N TYR A 53 1.86 -6.11 30.98
CA TYR A 53 0.70 -5.84 30.15
C TYR A 53 0.79 -6.73 28.93
N SER A 54 -0.13 -7.68 28.77
CA SER A 54 -0.14 -8.57 27.60
C SER A 54 -1.51 -8.63 26.94
N CYS A 55 -1.50 -8.69 25.62
CA CYS A 55 -2.70 -8.85 24.80
C CYS A 55 -2.72 -10.25 24.20
N TRP A 56 -3.82 -10.96 24.40
CA TRP A 56 -4.02 -12.31 23.90
C TRP A 56 -5.20 -12.34 22.95
N ASN A 57 -5.09 -13.14 21.89
CA ASN A 57 -6.13 -13.28 20.88
C ASN A 57 -7.45 -13.77 21.52
N SER A 58 -7.38 -14.78 22.38
CA SER A 58 -8.50 -15.29 23.18
C SER A 58 -8.10 -15.68 24.61
N GLU A 59 -9.10 -15.95 25.47
CA GLU A 59 -8.86 -16.52 26.80
C GLU A 59 -8.21 -17.91 26.74
N LYS A 60 -8.61 -18.69 25.73
CA LYS A 60 -8.08 -20.02 25.48
C LYS A 60 -6.56 -19.97 25.25
N ASP A 61 -6.09 -19.02 24.43
CA ASP A 61 -4.66 -18.90 24.11
C ASP A 61 -3.84 -18.53 25.37
N LEU A 62 -4.37 -17.63 26.21
CA LEU A 62 -3.74 -17.27 27.49
C LEU A 62 -3.68 -18.45 28.45
N ASP A 63 -4.73 -19.27 28.51
CA ASP A 63 -4.78 -20.45 29.35
C ASP A 63 -3.87 -21.58 28.84
N GLU A 64 -3.72 -21.72 27.52
CA GLU A 64 -2.74 -22.63 26.91
C GLU A 64 -1.31 -22.20 27.25
N TYR A 65 -0.97 -20.91 27.14
CA TYR A 65 0.31 -20.38 27.59
C TYR A 65 0.59 -20.71 29.06
N ARG A 66 -0.38 -20.52 29.96
CA ARG A 66 -0.21 -20.84 31.39
C ARG A 66 -0.07 -22.33 31.69
N LYS A 67 -0.54 -23.19 30.80
CA LYS A 67 -0.40 -24.64 30.90
C LYS A 67 0.87 -25.16 30.22
N SER A 68 1.56 -24.32 29.44
CA SER A 68 2.78 -24.69 28.74
C SER A 68 3.89 -25.12 29.72
N ASP A 69 4.74 -26.04 29.27
CA ASP A 69 5.93 -26.45 30.02
C ASP A 69 6.84 -25.26 30.30
N PHE A 70 6.92 -24.32 29.35
CA PHE A 70 7.67 -23.08 29.51
C PHE A 70 7.21 -22.28 30.74
N PHE A 71 5.91 -22.00 30.85
CA PHE A 71 5.36 -21.26 32.00
C PHE A 71 5.54 -22.04 33.30
N ASN A 72 5.27 -23.35 33.28
CA ASN A 72 5.37 -24.21 34.47
C ASN A 72 6.81 -24.35 34.98
N ASN A 73 7.81 -24.21 34.12
CA ASN A 73 9.23 -24.22 34.51
C ASN A 73 9.70 -22.86 35.04
N ILE A 74 9.20 -21.75 34.48
CA ILE A 74 9.64 -20.39 34.82
C ILE A 74 8.94 -19.84 36.05
N TRP A 75 7.65 -20.11 36.19
CA TRP A 75 6.84 -19.53 37.27
C TRP A 75 7.35 -19.88 38.68
N PRO A 76 7.79 -21.12 38.98
CA PRO A 76 8.36 -21.46 40.29
C PRO A 76 9.62 -20.69 40.64
N GLU A 77 10.48 -20.39 39.65
CA GLU A 77 11.71 -19.64 39.87
C GLU A 77 11.43 -18.16 40.12
N THR A 78 10.65 -17.53 39.24
CA THR A 78 10.25 -16.12 39.37
C THR A 78 9.46 -15.84 40.64
N LYS A 79 8.65 -16.80 41.12
CA LYS A 79 7.85 -16.65 42.34
C LYS A 79 8.70 -16.39 43.58
N LYS A 80 9.95 -16.84 43.61
CA LYS A 80 10.87 -16.64 44.75
C LYS A 80 11.30 -15.17 44.88
N TRP A 81 11.27 -14.42 43.78
CA TRP A 81 11.73 -13.04 43.74
C TRP A 81 10.70 -12.03 44.27
N PHE A 82 9.42 -12.40 44.27
CA PHE A 82 8.35 -11.52 44.72
C PHE A 82 8.38 -11.30 46.24
N LEU A 83 8.11 -10.06 46.64
CA LEU A 83 7.88 -9.66 48.02
C LEU A 83 6.49 -10.12 48.49
N GLU A 84 5.49 -10.06 47.61
CA GLU A 84 4.11 -10.46 47.87
C GLU A 84 3.51 -11.23 46.69
N LYS A 85 2.36 -11.87 46.89
CA LYS A 85 1.67 -12.61 45.81
C LYS A 85 1.30 -11.64 44.67
N PRO A 86 1.67 -11.92 43.41
CA PRO A 86 1.27 -11.09 42.28
C PRO A 86 -0.25 -10.95 42.16
N LEU A 87 -0.70 -9.75 41.85
CA LEU A 87 -2.10 -9.43 41.61
C LEU A 87 -2.33 -9.33 40.12
N ALA A 88 -3.43 -9.89 39.63
CA ALA A 88 -3.61 -10.04 38.20
C ALA A 88 -5.07 -9.92 37.76
N TRP A 89 -5.29 -9.18 36.69
CA TRP A 89 -6.62 -8.85 36.15
C TRP A 89 -6.68 -9.20 34.67
N SER A 90 -7.72 -9.93 34.28
CA SER A 90 -8.11 -10.03 32.87
C SER A 90 -9.12 -8.93 32.63
N THR A 91 -8.80 -8.05 31.71
CA THR A 91 -9.50 -6.78 31.48
C THR A 91 -9.88 -6.68 30.01
N GLU A 92 -10.94 -5.92 29.78
CA GLU A 92 -11.38 -5.46 28.47
C GLU A 92 -11.42 -3.94 28.50
N VAL A 93 -11.27 -3.31 27.34
CA VAL A 93 -11.39 -1.86 27.29
C VAL A 93 -12.85 -1.47 27.24
N VAL A 94 -13.31 -0.76 28.25
CA VAL A 94 -14.70 -0.28 28.33
C VAL A 94 -14.79 1.09 27.66
N HIS A 95 -15.67 1.22 26.67
CA HIS A 95 -15.88 2.47 25.95
C HIS A 95 -17.34 2.88 25.95
N LYS A 96 -17.58 4.19 26.16
CA LYS A 96 -18.94 4.78 26.17
C LYS A 96 -19.69 4.58 24.83
N ASN A 97 -18.96 4.49 23.71
CA ASN A 97 -19.50 4.38 22.34
C ASN A 97 -18.87 3.26 21.48
N GLY A 98 -18.06 2.34 22.04
CA GLY A 98 -17.56 1.15 21.33
C GLY A 98 -16.50 1.33 20.21
N VAL A 99 -16.00 2.54 19.92
CA VAL A 99 -15.17 2.79 18.70
C VAL A 99 -13.66 2.53 18.88
N LEU A 100 -13.11 2.68 20.10
CA LEU A 100 -11.65 2.56 20.32
C LEU A 100 -11.10 1.13 20.22
N SER A 101 -11.94 0.09 20.38
CA SER A 101 -11.49 -1.31 20.27
C SER A 101 -10.90 -1.62 18.89
N GLN A 102 -11.44 -1.00 17.82
CA GLN A 102 -10.94 -1.22 16.46
C GLN A 102 -9.56 -0.59 16.22
N LEU A 103 -9.22 0.51 16.89
CA LEU A 103 -7.92 1.16 16.69
C LEU A 103 -6.80 0.36 17.37
N GLU A 104 -7.06 -0.13 18.58
CA GLU A 104 -6.12 -0.98 19.30
C GLU A 104 -5.90 -2.32 18.59
N GLU A 105 -6.96 -2.94 18.07
CA GLU A 105 -6.84 -4.15 17.24
C GLU A 105 -5.93 -3.91 16.02
N LYS A 106 -6.03 -2.73 15.38
CA LYS A 106 -5.15 -2.35 14.26
C LYS A 106 -3.70 -2.16 14.70
N PHE A 107 -3.45 -1.52 15.84
CA PHE A 107 -2.09 -1.37 16.37
C PHE A 107 -1.45 -2.72 16.69
N VAL A 108 -2.20 -3.60 17.34
CA VAL A 108 -1.74 -4.95 17.66
C VAL A 108 -1.46 -5.77 16.39
N ALA A 109 -2.33 -5.68 15.37
CA ALA A 109 -2.09 -6.32 14.08
C ALA A 109 -0.84 -5.76 13.38
N PHE A 110 -0.62 -4.46 13.48
CA PHE A 110 0.56 -3.79 12.92
C PHE A 110 1.85 -4.20 13.66
N GLU A 111 1.86 -4.23 14.98
CA GLU A 111 2.99 -4.71 15.77
C GLU A 111 3.34 -6.16 15.43
N ARG A 112 2.32 -7.02 15.27
CA ARG A 112 2.51 -8.42 14.89
C ARG A 112 3.29 -8.56 13.57
N ILE A 113 2.95 -7.79 12.53
CA ILE A 113 3.63 -7.92 11.24
C ILE A 113 5.07 -7.39 11.29
N LEU A 114 5.34 -6.35 12.08
CA LEU A 114 6.72 -5.89 12.31
C LEU A 114 7.56 -6.98 12.99
N GLY A 115 7.04 -7.62 14.04
CA GLY A 115 7.73 -8.72 14.71
C GLY A 115 7.96 -9.94 13.80
N ILE A 116 7.00 -10.26 12.92
CA ILE A 116 7.17 -11.31 11.91
C ILE A 116 8.31 -10.92 10.95
N MET A 117 8.35 -9.67 10.46
CA MET A 117 9.42 -9.20 9.58
C MET A 117 10.79 -9.35 10.23
N ASP A 118 10.94 -8.91 11.49
CA ASP A 118 12.19 -9.03 12.24
C ASP A 118 12.67 -10.48 12.31
N LYS A 119 11.73 -11.40 12.57
CA LYS A 119 12.03 -12.82 12.65
C LYS A 119 12.46 -13.40 11.31
N ILE A 120 11.71 -13.16 10.23
CA ILE A 120 12.04 -13.73 8.92
C ILE A 120 13.34 -13.14 8.35
N ARG A 121 13.62 -11.85 8.59
CA ARG A 121 14.89 -11.22 8.20
C ARG A 121 16.11 -11.82 8.91
N LYS A 122 15.92 -12.33 10.12
CA LYS A 122 16.96 -12.98 10.91
C LYS A 122 17.12 -14.47 10.63
N GLU A 123 16.00 -15.18 10.45
CA GLU A 123 15.98 -16.65 10.47
C GLU A 123 15.75 -17.30 9.08
N CYS A 124 15.10 -16.62 8.13
CA CYS A 124 14.79 -17.18 6.82
C CYS A 124 15.92 -16.91 5.81
N PRO A 125 16.55 -17.95 5.23
CA PRO A 125 17.66 -17.78 4.27
C PRO A 125 17.28 -17.02 2.99
N TRP A 126 16.00 -17.04 2.60
CA TRP A 126 15.52 -16.32 1.43
C TRP A 126 15.23 -14.86 1.74
N ASP A 127 14.56 -14.59 2.86
CA ASP A 127 14.24 -13.22 3.26
C ASP A 127 15.50 -12.47 3.67
N SER A 128 16.43 -13.09 4.40
CA SER A 128 17.64 -12.43 4.92
C SER A 128 18.55 -11.83 3.83
N VAL A 129 18.51 -12.38 2.61
CA VAL A 129 19.37 -11.95 1.48
C VAL A 129 18.69 -10.94 0.55
N GLN A 130 17.41 -10.63 0.75
CA GLN A 130 16.73 -9.63 -0.07
C GLN A 130 17.35 -8.24 0.12
N THR A 131 17.40 -7.47 -0.97
CA THR A 131 17.90 -6.09 -1.03
C THR A 131 16.85 -5.17 -1.64
N ASN A 132 17.10 -3.85 -1.64
CA ASN A 132 16.19 -2.89 -2.28
C ASN A 132 16.01 -3.20 -3.78
N GLU A 133 17.06 -3.68 -4.44
CA GLU A 133 17.06 -4.01 -5.86
C GLU A 133 16.25 -5.27 -6.16
N THR A 134 16.33 -6.30 -5.31
CA THR A 134 15.56 -7.54 -5.50
C THR A 134 14.07 -7.31 -5.28
N LEU A 135 13.72 -6.50 -4.27
CA LEU A 135 12.32 -6.15 -3.97
C LEU A 135 11.68 -5.25 -5.03
N ARG A 136 12.48 -4.45 -5.76
CA ARG A 136 11.96 -3.46 -6.72
C ARG A 136 11.04 -4.10 -7.76
N THR A 137 11.46 -5.21 -8.37
CA THR A 137 10.67 -5.87 -9.41
C THR A 137 9.38 -6.43 -8.84
N LEU A 138 9.46 -7.11 -7.69
CA LEU A 138 8.29 -7.64 -6.97
C LEU A 138 7.29 -6.52 -6.64
N THR A 139 7.78 -5.37 -6.15
CA THR A 139 6.92 -4.21 -5.83
C THR A 139 6.14 -3.71 -7.04
N ILE A 140 6.74 -3.75 -8.23
CA ILE A 140 6.08 -3.35 -9.47
C ILE A 140 5.00 -4.37 -9.84
N GLU A 141 5.29 -5.66 -9.74
CA GLU A 141 4.34 -6.75 -10.01
C GLU A 141 3.10 -6.61 -9.11
N GLU A 142 3.27 -6.50 -7.80
CA GLU A 142 2.14 -6.33 -6.85
C GLU A 142 1.34 -5.04 -7.09
N THR A 143 1.97 -3.99 -7.60
CA THR A 143 1.26 -2.76 -7.98
C THR A 143 0.31 -3.00 -9.15
N TYR A 144 0.71 -3.83 -10.11
CA TYR A 144 -0.15 -4.21 -11.24
C TYR A 144 -1.23 -5.22 -10.83
N GLU A 145 -0.93 -6.17 -9.94
CA GLU A 145 -1.95 -7.08 -9.39
C GLU A 145 -3.03 -6.32 -8.63
N LEU A 146 -2.64 -5.33 -7.81
CA LEU A 146 -3.60 -4.45 -7.13
C LEU A 146 -4.45 -3.66 -8.13
N ALA A 147 -3.83 -3.10 -9.18
CA ALA A 147 -4.55 -2.35 -10.21
C ALA A 147 -5.58 -3.24 -10.93
N GLU A 148 -5.22 -4.48 -11.24
CA GLU A 148 -6.12 -5.47 -11.84
C GLU A 148 -7.29 -5.81 -10.90
N ALA A 149 -7.02 -6.04 -9.61
CA ALA A 149 -8.05 -6.33 -8.61
C ALA A 149 -9.05 -5.16 -8.47
N VAL A 150 -8.57 -3.91 -8.49
CA VAL A 150 -9.41 -2.71 -8.50
C VAL A 150 -10.27 -2.64 -9.76
N LEU A 151 -9.70 -2.88 -10.94
CA LEU A 151 -10.45 -2.89 -12.20
C LEU A 151 -11.58 -3.93 -12.21
N LYS A 152 -11.34 -5.09 -11.57
CA LYS A 152 -12.34 -6.16 -11.42
C LYS A 152 -13.31 -5.96 -10.27
N SER A 153 -13.13 -4.91 -9.45
CA SER A 153 -13.88 -4.71 -8.20
C SER A 153 -13.80 -5.91 -7.25
N ASP A 154 -12.66 -6.62 -7.27
CA ASP A 154 -12.43 -7.84 -6.51
C ASP A 154 -11.90 -7.48 -5.12
N SER A 155 -12.81 -7.37 -4.15
CA SER A 155 -12.49 -6.92 -2.80
C SER A 155 -11.54 -7.86 -2.05
N GLU A 156 -11.58 -9.16 -2.34
CA GLU A 156 -10.71 -10.13 -1.68
C GLU A 156 -9.28 -10.04 -2.21
N ASN A 157 -9.11 -9.93 -3.53
CA ASN A 157 -7.78 -9.70 -4.12
C ASN A 157 -7.24 -8.30 -3.79
N ILE A 158 -8.08 -7.26 -3.75
CA ILE A 158 -7.63 -5.93 -3.27
C ILE A 158 -7.02 -6.03 -1.87
N LYS A 159 -7.67 -6.75 -0.94
CA LYS A 159 -7.14 -6.96 0.42
C LYS A 159 -5.82 -7.73 0.41
N LYS A 160 -5.68 -8.74 -0.44
CA LYS A 160 -4.45 -9.51 -0.61
C LYS A 160 -3.31 -8.63 -1.11
N GLU A 161 -3.50 -7.94 -2.23
CA GLU A 161 -2.41 -7.18 -2.87
C GLU A 161 -2.04 -5.91 -2.08
N LEU A 162 -2.97 -5.33 -1.31
CA LEU A 162 -2.62 -4.32 -0.32
C LEU A 162 -1.71 -4.89 0.77
N GLY A 163 -1.91 -6.15 1.17
CA GLY A 163 -1.01 -6.86 2.08
C GLY A 163 0.38 -7.07 1.49
N ASP A 164 0.47 -7.49 0.22
CA ASP A 164 1.73 -7.76 -0.47
C ASP A 164 2.53 -6.47 -0.75
N LEU A 165 1.86 -5.36 -1.09
CA LEU A 165 2.51 -4.05 -1.12
C LEU A 165 2.99 -3.58 0.26
N PHE A 166 2.21 -3.83 1.31
CA PHE A 166 2.59 -3.45 2.66
C PHE A 166 3.77 -4.27 3.19
N LEU A 167 3.83 -5.55 2.84
CA LEU A 167 4.98 -6.42 3.06
C LEU A 167 6.25 -5.76 2.51
N HIS A 168 6.22 -5.31 1.24
CA HIS A 168 7.35 -4.62 0.63
C HIS A 168 7.74 -3.32 1.34
N ILE A 169 6.75 -2.50 1.75
CA ILE A 169 7.02 -1.26 2.50
C ILE A 169 7.76 -1.55 3.81
N ILE A 170 7.28 -2.54 4.59
CA ILE A 170 7.94 -2.95 5.83
C ILE A 170 9.34 -3.50 5.53
N PHE A 171 9.51 -4.25 4.44
CA PHE A 171 10.79 -4.82 4.05
C PHE A 171 11.83 -3.74 3.73
N TYR A 172 11.46 -2.72 2.95
CA TYR A 172 12.34 -1.57 2.67
C TYR A 172 12.72 -0.83 3.95
N ALA A 173 11.76 -0.60 4.84
CA ALA A 173 12.01 0.04 6.13
C ALA A 173 12.96 -0.80 6.99
N LYS A 174 12.80 -2.13 7.00
CA LYS A 174 13.65 -3.03 7.77
C LYS A 174 15.09 -3.06 7.22
N ILE A 175 15.27 -3.11 5.90
CA ILE A 175 16.60 -3.03 5.26
C ILE A 175 17.27 -1.69 5.58
N ALA A 176 16.52 -0.59 5.65
CA ALA A 176 17.05 0.72 6.01
C ALA A 176 17.45 0.79 7.50
N GLU A 177 16.66 0.17 8.38
CA GLU A 177 16.93 0.08 9.81
C GLU A 177 18.23 -0.72 10.07
N GLU A 178 18.40 -1.87 9.40
CA GLU A 178 19.63 -2.67 9.43
C GLU A 178 20.87 -1.88 9.01
N LYS A 179 20.69 -0.84 8.18
CA LYS A 179 21.73 0.09 7.72
C LYS A 179 21.83 1.36 8.58
N GLN A 180 21.06 1.47 9.66
CA GLN A 180 20.99 2.65 10.53
C GLN A 180 20.64 3.95 9.78
N GLN A 181 19.75 3.86 8.78
CA GLN A 181 19.36 5.00 7.95
C GLN A 181 18.03 5.61 8.41
N PHE A 182 16.99 4.79 8.50
CA PHE A 182 15.65 5.14 8.96
C PHE A 182 14.88 3.84 9.26
N ASP A 183 13.75 3.94 9.96
CA ASP A 183 12.86 2.81 10.22
C ASP A 183 11.41 3.05 9.74
N ILE A 184 10.50 2.15 10.08
CA ILE A 184 9.08 2.28 9.69
C ILE A 184 8.37 3.45 10.39
N ALA A 185 8.81 3.83 11.59
CA ALA A 185 8.26 4.97 12.30
C ALA A 185 8.66 6.28 11.60
N ASP A 186 9.90 6.39 11.13
CA ASP A 186 10.35 7.53 10.32
C ASP A 186 9.51 7.68 9.04
N VAL A 187 9.24 6.58 8.34
CA VAL A 187 8.40 6.56 7.13
C VAL A 187 6.99 7.10 7.43
N PHE A 188 6.35 6.63 8.50
CA PHE A 188 4.99 7.04 8.85
C PHE A 188 4.92 8.46 9.42
N ASN A 189 5.90 8.88 10.21
CA ASN A 189 5.96 10.26 10.72
C ASN A 189 6.17 11.24 9.56
N SER A 190 7.09 10.94 8.65
CA SER A 190 7.32 11.76 7.45
C SER A 190 6.05 11.87 6.58
N LEU A 191 5.33 10.76 6.38
CA LEU A 191 4.06 10.78 5.65
C LEU A 191 2.99 11.59 6.39
N SER A 192 2.89 11.44 7.70
CA SER A 192 1.89 12.12 8.54
C SER A 192 2.10 13.63 8.54
N GLU A 193 3.33 14.09 8.77
CA GLU A 193 3.70 15.50 8.72
C GLU A 193 3.40 16.11 7.34
N LYS A 194 3.76 15.39 6.27
CA LYS A 194 3.47 15.79 4.89
C LYS A 194 1.96 15.88 4.61
N LEU A 195 1.17 14.94 5.11
CA LEU A 195 -0.29 14.97 4.94
C LEU A 195 -0.92 16.12 5.72
N ILE A 196 -0.50 16.36 6.96
CA ILE A 196 -0.95 17.49 7.78
C ILE A 196 -0.62 18.81 7.07
N TYR A 197 0.63 18.99 6.64
CA TYR A 197 1.08 20.19 5.93
C TYR A 197 0.30 20.44 4.63
N ARG A 198 -0.02 19.39 3.87
CA ARG A 198 -0.73 19.49 2.58
C ARG A 198 -2.26 19.57 2.70
N HIS A 199 -2.82 19.40 3.90
CA HIS A 199 -4.26 19.53 4.18
C HIS A 199 -4.53 20.60 5.26
N PRO A 200 -4.11 21.86 5.03
CA PRO A 200 -4.36 22.94 5.99
C PRO A 200 -5.86 23.26 6.14
N HIS A 201 -6.71 22.76 5.24
CA HIS A 201 -8.16 22.85 5.34
C HIS A 201 -8.80 21.78 6.22
N VAL A 202 -8.05 20.74 6.59
CA VAL A 202 -8.48 19.72 7.56
C VAL A 202 -7.82 19.94 8.92
N PHE A 203 -6.54 20.32 8.92
CA PHE A 203 -5.71 20.40 10.14
C PHE A 203 -5.27 21.81 10.54
N GLY A 204 -5.69 22.83 9.80
CA GLY A 204 -5.37 24.24 10.07
C GLY A 204 -6.59 25.14 9.85
N ASP A 205 -6.33 26.40 9.48
CA ASP A 205 -7.35 27.46 9.43
C ASP A 205 -7.75 27.86 7.99
N ILE A 206 -7.31 27.13 6.96
CA ILE A 206 -7.63 27.49 5.56
C ILE A 206 -9.01 26.95 5.20
N GLU A 207 -9.96 27.83 4.91
CA GLU A 207 -11.24 27.41 4.33
C GLU A 207 -11.13 27.24 2.81
N VAL A 208 -11.80 26.22 2.29
CA VAL A 208 -11.90 25.89 0.86
C VAL A 208 -13.34 25.53 0.56
N GLU A 209 -13.88 26.01 -0.56
CA GLU A 209 -15.30 25.84 -0.89
C GLU A 209 -15.57 24.56 -1.70
N ASN A 210 -14.58 24.07 -2.46
CA ASN A 210 -14.77 22.98 -3.40
C ASN A 210 -13.48 22.19 -3.68
N LYS A 211 -13.65 21.05 -4.38
CA LYS A 211 -12.55 20.16 -4.77
C LYS A 211 -11.48 20.87 -5.62
N GLY A 212 -11.87 21.81 -6.48
CA GLY A 212 -10.93 22.54 -7.33
C GLY A 212 -9.96 23.39 -6.51
N GLU A 213 -10.46 24.12 -5.52
CA GLU A 213 -9.62 24.91 -4.60
C GLU A 213 -8.68 24.03 -3.77
N VAL A 214 -9.15 22.86 -3.33
CA VAL A 214 -8.29 21.86 -2.66
C VAL A 214 -7.16 21.41 -3.58
N GLU A 215 -7.45 21.07 -4.84
CA GLU A 215 -6.45 20.64 -5.83
C GLU A 215 -5.40 21.75 -6.10
N THR A 216 -5.85 23.01 -6.29
CA THR A 216 -4.95 24.15 -6.51
C THR A 216 -4.05 24.41 -5.30
N ASN A 217 -4.61 24.41 -4.08
CA ASN A 217 -3.82 24.60 -2.86
C ASN A 217 -2.82 23.46 -2.68
N TRP A 218 -3.22 22.23 -2.95
CA TRP A 218 -2.36 21.06 -2.83
C TRP A 218 -1.15 21.11 -3.77
N GLU A 219 -1.35 21.47 -5.04
CA GLU A 219 -0.24 21.63 -6.00
C GLU A 219 0.68 22.81 -5.63
N ALA A 220 0.11 23.94 -5.17
CA ALA A 220 0.90 25.07 -4.69
C ALA A 220 1.80 24.69 -3.49
N LEU A 221 1.28 23.92 -2.53
CA LEU A 221 2.05 23.42 -1.38
C LEU A 221 3.14 22.43 -1.80
N LYS A 222 2.88 21.54 -2.77
CA LYS A 222 3.88 20.64 -3.36
C LYS A 222 5.04 21.40 -4.01
N LEU A 223 4.75 22.49 -4.73
CA LEU A 223 5.76 23.33 -5.36
C LEU A 223 6.61 24.07 -4.31
N LYS A 224 5.98 24.61 -3.25
CA LYS A 224 6.70 25.25 -2.13
C LYS A 224 7.62 24.29 -1.40
N GLU A 225 7.17 23.05 -1.13
CA GLU A 225 8.00 22.01 -0.49
C GLU A 225 9.22 21.64 -1.35
N LYS A 226 9.03 21.52 -2.67
CA LYS A 226 10.11 21.23 -3.62
C LYS A 226 11.05 22.41 -3.89
N ALA A 227 10.61 23.64 -3.65
CA ALA A 227 11.44 24.84 -3.83
C ALA A 227 12.67 24.85 -2.90
N ASN A 228 12.67 24.04 -1.85
CA ASN A 228 13.82 23.82 -0.96
C ASN A 228 14.83 22.78 -1.51
N GLY A 229 14.64 22.25 -2.72
CA GLY A 229 15.53 21.31 -3.40
C GLY A 229 15.78 21.66 -4.88
N ASN A 230 16.92 21.20 -5.42
CA ASN A 230 17.53 21.58 -6.71
C ASN A 230 16.74 21.28 -8.02
N ASN A 231 15.41 21.20 -8.03
CA ASN A 231 14.67 20.94 -9.28
C ASN A 231 13.40 21.79 -9.40
N HIS A 232 13.54 22.91 -10.10
CA HIS A 232 12.62 24.06 -10.09
C HIS A 232 11.60 24.11 -11.26
N THR A 233 11.36 23.02 -11.99
CA THR A 233 10.43 23.05 -13.13
C THR A 233 9.03 22.61 -12.72
N VAL A 234 8.00 23.13 -13.41
CA VAL A 234 6.59 22.73 -13.20
C VAL A 234 6.45 21.20 -13.35
N LEU A 235 7.13 20.61 -14.34
CA LEU A 235 7.13 19.17 -14.57
C LEU A 235 8.08 18.41 -13.61
N GLY A 236 8.81 19.10 -12.75
CA GLY A 236 9.81 18.56 -11.82
C GLY A 236 9.25 17.46 -10.89
N GLY A 237 9.93 16.32 -10.87
CA GLY A 237 9.55 15.15 -10.07
C GLY A 237 8.45 14.28 -10.67
N ILE A 238 8.23 14.33 -11.99
CA ILE A 238 7.62 13.21 -12.72
C ILE A 238 8.73 12.15 -12.90
N PRO A 239 8.58 10.93 -12.36
CA PRO A 239 9.61 9.90 -12.50
C PRO A 239 9.88 9.56 -13.97
N GLN A 240 11.15 9.46 -14.35
CA GLN A 240 11.54 9.10 -15.72
C GLN A 240 11.06 7.69 -16.10
N SER A 241 10.95 6.79 -15.12
CA SER A 241 10.54 5.39 -15.30
C SER A 241 9.04 5.20 -15.53
N LEU A 242 8.21 6.25 -15.44
CA LEU A 242 6.77 6.09 -15.68
C LEU A 242 6.49 5.69 -17.14
N PRO A 243 5.53 4.77 -17.37
CA PRO A 243 4.99 4.50 -18.71
C PRO A 243 4.51 5.79 -19.39
N ALA A 244 4.63 5.85 -20.71
CA ALA A 244 4.39 7.07 -21.48
C ALA A 244 2.99 7.67 -21.24
N MET A 245 1.95 6.83 -21.18
CA MET A 245 0.57 7.27 -20.94
C MET A 245 0.39 7.91 -19.55
N ILE A 246 0.85 7.24 -18.49
CA ILE A 246 0.77 7.77 -17.12
C ILE A 246 1.60 9.05 -16.99
N LYS A 247 2.77 9.09 -17.66
CA LYS A 247 3.63 10.27 -17.71
C LYS A 247 2.91 11.45 -18.38
N ALA A 248 2.23 11.23 -19.50
CA ALA A 248 1.44 12.25 -20.19
C ALA A 248 0.30 12.81 -19.33
N VAL A 249 -0.47 11.94 -18.66
CA VAL A 249 -1.50 12.35 -17.70
C VAL A 249 -0.91 13.24 -16.61
N ARG A 250 0.20 12.82 -15.99
CA ARG A 250 0.89 13.59 -14.94
C ARG A 250 1.41 14.94 -15.45
N MET A 251 1.93 15.00 -16.67
CA MET A 251 2.40 16.24 -17.27
C MET A 251 1.25 17.24 -17.41
N GLN A 252 0.10 16.79 -17.91
CA GLN A 252 -1.08 17.61 -18.14
C GLN A 252 -1.74 18.05 -16.82
N GLU A 253 -1.81 17.17 -15.81
CA GLU A 253 -2.29 17.53 -14.45
C GLU A 253 -1.48 18.67 -13.85
N LYS A 254 -0.15 18.62 -13.98
CA LYS A 254 0.74 19.66 -13.46
C LYS A 254 0.67 20.96 -14.25
N ALA A 255 0.54 20.86 -15.58
CA ALA A 255 0.34 22.02 -16.41
C ALA A 255 -0.96 22.75 -16.05
N ARG A 256 -2.06 22.00 -15.83
CA ARG A 256 -3.31 22.55 -15.28
C ARG A 256 -3.11 23.20 -13.92
N GLY A 257 -2.32 22.60 -13.03
CA GLY A 257 -2.05 23.13 -11.69
C GLY A 257 -1.46 24.55 -11.67
N VAL A 258 -0.84 24.99 -12.77
CA VAL A 258 -0.32 26.36 -12.95
C VAL A 258 -1.18 27.22 -13.91
N GLY A 259 -2.38 26.76 -14.25
CA GLY A 259 -3.32 27.47 -15.12
C GLY A 259 -3.12 27.22 -16.62
N PHE A 260 -2.28 26.26 -17.03
CA PHE A 260 -2.15 25.86 -18.43
C PHE A 260 -3.13 24.73 -18.75
N ASP A 261 -4.39 25.09 -18.98
CA ASP A 261 -5.46 24.16 -19.37
C ASP A 261 -6.55 24.88 -20.19
N TRP A 262 -7.50 24.12 -20.72
CA TRP A 262 -8.62 24.63 -21.51
C TRP A 262 -9.69 25.29 -20.63
N ASP A 263 -10.26 26.39 -21.12
CA ASP A 263 -11.38 27.07 -20.45
C ASP A 263 -12.69 26.27 -20.57
N ILE A 264 -12.87 25.59 -21.70
CA ILE A 264 -14.07 24.81 -22.03
C ILE A 264 -13.63 23.44 -22.54
N LYS A 265 -14.12 22.37 -21.90
CA LYS A 265 -13.69 20.99 -22.18
C LYS A 265 -13.84 20.59 -23.66
N GLU A 266 -14.81 21.13 -24.38
CA GLU A 266 -15.04 20.83 -25.80
C GLU A 266 -13.92 21.33 -26.73
N GLN A 267 -13.14 22.34 -26.32
CA GLN A 267 -12.05 22.91 -27.13
C GLN A 267 -10.94 21.89 -27.42
N VAL A 268 -10.79 20.87 -26.56
CA VAL A 268 -9.79 19.82 -26.76
C VAL A 268 -9.99 19.06 -28.08
N TRP A 269 -11.22 18.98 -28.58
CA TRP A 269 -11.53 18.24 -29.82
C TRP A 269 -11.01 18.94 -31.06
N ASP A 270 -10.86 20.26 -31.03
CA ASP A 270 -10.25 21.00 -32.14
C ASP A 270 -8.77 20.63 -32.23
N LYS A 271 -8.08 20.54 -31.07
CA LYS A 271 -6.68 20.07 -31.03
C LYS A 271 -6.56 18.62 -31.46
N VAL A 272 -7.43 17.72 -31.01
CA VAL A 272 -7.43 16.31 -31.46
C VAL A 272 -7.56 16.21 -32.99
N LYS A 273 -8.43 17.01 -33.61
CA LYS A 273 -8.59 17.01 -35.07
C LYS A 273 -7.39 17.60 -35.80
N GLU A 274 -6.77 18.63 -35.22
CA GLU A 274 -5.53 19.23 -35.71
C GLU A 274 -4.41 18.17 -35.76
N GLU A 275 -4.10 17.52 -34.64
CA GLU A 275 -3.04 16.49 -34.58
C GLU A 275 -3.33 15.31 -35.53
N LEU A 276 -4.60 14.90 -35.66
CA LEU A 276 -4.98 13.84 -36.59
C LEU A 276 -4.73 14.26 -38.06
N GLY A 277 -4.98 15.52 -38.40
CA GLY A 277 -4.69 16.06 -39.73
C GLY A 277 -3.20 16.09 -40.04
N GLU A 278 -2.39 16.57 -39.09
CA GLU A 278 -0.92 16.61 -39.20
C GLU A 278 -0.34 15.21 -39.39
N PHE A 279 -0.82 14.23 -38.61
CA PHE A 279 -0.45 12.82 -38.76
C PHE A 279 -0.81 12.25 -40.15
N GLU A 280 -2.04 12.49 -40.63
CA GLU A 280 -2.46 12.01 -41.95
C GLU A 280 -1.63 12.62 -43.09
N ASP A 281 -1.24 13.89 -42.97
CA ASP A 281 -0.46 14.57 -44.00
C ASP A 281 0.99 14.09 -44.05
N GLU A 282 1.63 13.83 -42.91
CA GLU A 282 2.97 13.24 -42.87
C GLU A 282 2.99 11.77 -43.33
N LEU A 283 1.91 11.01 -43.10
CA LEU A 283 1.72 9.68 -43.72
C LEU A 283 1.63 9.76 -45.25
N LYS A 284 0.86 10.70 -45.80
CA LYS A 284 0.76 10.91 -47.26
C LYS A 284 2.09 11.36 -47.86
N ALA A 285 2.88 12.12 -47.12
CA ALA A 285 4.23 12.55 -47.51
C ALA A 285 5.27 11.42 -47.43
N GLY A 286 4.95 10.28 -46.80
CA GLY A 286 5.86 9.14 -46.64
C GLY A 286 6.98 9.39 -45.63
N ASN A 287 6.81 10.36 -44.73
CA ASN A 287 7.82 10.73 -43.75
C ASN A 287 7.59 10.00 -42.42
N ASN A 288 8.01 8.74 -42.36
CA ASN A 288 7.74 7.87 -41.22
C ASN A 288 8.21 8.44 -39.87
N LYS A 289 9.32 9.18 -39.84
CA LYS A 289 9.84 9.76 -38.59
C LYS A 289 8.90 10.84 -38.06
N LYS A 290 8.47 11.76 -38.91
CA LYS A 290 7.51 12.79 -38.51
C LYS A 290 6.14 12.19 -38.22
N ALA A 291 5.69 11.22 -39.02
CA ALA A 291 4.44 10.52 -38.73
C ALA A 291 4.45 9.86 -37.34
N GLU A 292 5.59 9.34 -36.86
CA GLU A 292 5.72 8.85 -35.48
C GLU A 292 5.63 9.97 -34.44
N GLU A 293 6.25 11.13 -34.70
CA GLU A 293 6.15 12.33 -33.85
C GLU A 293 4.68 12.80 -33.75
N GLU A 294 4.00 13.02 -34.88
CA GLU A 294 2.60 13.45 -34.93
C GLU A 294 1.63 12.41 -34.32
N PHE A 295 1.90 11.11 -34.48
CA PHE A 295 1.11 10.08 -33.82
C PHE A 295 1.23 10.17 -32.29
N GLY A 296 2.41 10.54 -31.78
CA GLY A 296 2.62 10.84 -30.38
C GLY A 296 1.73 12.00 -29.90
N ASP A 297 1.63 13.06 -30.70
CA ASP A 297 0.81 14.24 -30.38
C ASP A 297 -0.69 13.92 -30.45
N VAL A 298 -1.14 13.09 -31.39
CA VAL A 298 -2.51 12.53 -31.41
C VAL A 298 -2.81 11.80 -30.10
N LEU A 299 -1.92 10.91 -29.65
CA LEU A 299 -2.11 10.19 -28.39
C LEU A 299 -2.12 11.15 -27.19
N PHE A 300 -1.24 12.15 -27.19
CA PHE A 300 -1.17 13.16 -26.13
C PHE A 300 -2.46 14.00 -26.05
N ALA A 301 -3.00 14.43 -27.19
CA ALA A 301 -4.25 15.16 -27.29
C ALA A 301 -5.46 14.30 -26.85
N MET A 302 -5.51 13.02 -27.24
CA MET A 302 -6.54 12.07 -26.80
C MET A 302 -6.50 11.80 -25.29
N ILE A 303 -5.29 11.69 -24.71
CA ILE A 303 -5.10 11.58 -23.26
C ILE A 303 -5.61 12.85 -22.56
N ASN A 304 -5.37 14.04 -23.13
CA ASN A 304 -5.87 15.29 -22.58
C ASN A 304 -7.40 15.37 -22.62
N ALA A 305 -8.01 14.93 -23.73
CA ALA A 305 -9.44 14.83 -23.84
C ALA A 305 -10.01 13.89 -22.76
N ALA A 306 -9.46 12.67 -22.63
CA ALA A 306 -9.88 11.72 -21.60
C ALA A 306 -9.84 12.35 -20.19
N ARG A 307 -8.74 13.02 -19.84
CA ARG A 307 -8.58 13.72 -18.57
C ARG A 307 -9.66 14.77 -18.32
N LEU A 308 -9.98 15.62 -19.31
CA LEU A 308 -11.01 16.65 -19.19
C LEU A 308 -12.42 16.08 -18.96
N TYR A 309 -12.69 14.88 -19.47
CA TYR A 309 -13.94 14.16 -19.24
C TYR A 309 -13.91 13.26 -17.99
N GLY A 310 -12.84 13.30 -17.20
CA GLY A 310 -12.69 12.48 -15.98
C GLY A 310 -12.49 11.00 -16.26
N ILE A 311 -11.98 10.67 -17.45
CA ILE A 311 -11.68 9.31 -17.88
C ILE A 311 -10.19 9.06 -17.66
N ASP A 312 -9.86 8.00 -16.92
CA ASP A 312 -8.48 7.52 -16.83
C ASP A 312 -8.12 6.74 -18.11
N PRO A 313 -7.16 7.22 -18.93
CA PRO A 313 -6.87 6.63 -20.23
C PRO A 313 -6.22 5.25 -20.11
N GLU A 314 -5.46 4.99 -19.05
CA GLU A 314 -4.82 3.67 -18.83
C GLU A 314 -5.89 2.62 -18.55
N SER A 315 -6.79 2.90 -17.62
CA SER A 315 -7.87 2.00 -17.24
C SER A 315 -8.86 1.80 -18.39
N ALA A 316 -9.11 2.84 -19.18
CA ALA A 316 -9.96 2.75 -20.37
C ALA A 316 -9.35 1.84 -21.45
N LEU A 317 -8.04 1.96 -21.68
CA LEU A 317 -7.33 1.10 -22.62
C LEU A 317 -7.24 -0.34 -22.10
N GLU A 318 -6.96 -0.55 -20.83
CA GLU A 318 -6.87 -1.88 -20.24
C GLU A 318 -8.22 -2.62 -20.29
N ARG A 319 -9.34 -1.94 -20.01
CA ARG A 319 -10.68 -2.52 -20.22
C ARG A 319 -10.93 -2.90 -21.68
N THR A 320 -10.35 -2.15 -22.62
CA THR A 320 -10.44 -2.47 -24.06
C THR A 320 -9.59 -3.70 -24.40
N ASN A 321 -8.38 -3.80 -23.84
CA ASN A 321 -7.52 -4.98 -23.97
C ASN A 321 -8.19 -6.24 -23.42
N GLN A 322 -8.75 -6.19 -22.21
CA GLN A 322 -9.46 -7.32 -21.60
C GLN A 322 -10.64 -7.79 -22.44
N LYS A 323 -11.42 -6.85 -22.98
CA LYS A 323 -12.53 -7.13 -23.89
C LYS A 323 -12.05 -7.78 -25.19
N PHE A 324 -10.94 -7.28 -25.75
CA PHE A 324 -10.32 -7.89 -26.92
C PHE A 324 -9.88 -9.33 -26.64
N ILE A 325 -9.18 -9.56 -25.51
CA ILE A 325 -8.73 -10.89 -25.07
C ILE A 325 -9.91 -11.84 -24.91
N LYS A 326 -10.98 -11.43 -24.20
CA LYS A 326 -12.19 -12.26 -24.02
C LYS A 326 -12.80 -12.67 -25.35
N ARG A 327 -12.96 -11.73 -26.28
CA ARG A 327 -13.52 -11.99 -27.61
C ARG A 327 -12.62 -12.88 -28.45
N PHE A 328 -11.31 -12.65 -28.40
CA PHE A 328 -10.35 -13.45 -29.15
C PHE A 328 -10.30 -14.88 -28.61
N ASN A 329 -10.30 -15.07 -27.29
CA ASN A 329 -10.38 -16.39 -26.66
C ASN A 329 -11.70 -17.09 -26.97
N TYR A 330 -12.82 -16.36 -27.04
CA TYR A 330 -14.09 -16.92 -27.50
C TYR A 330 -13.98 -17.44 -28.94
N LEU A 331 -13.43 -16.62 -29.82
CA LEU A 331 -13.21 -16.95 -31.22
C LEU A 331 -12.31 -18.19 -31.36
N GLU A 332 -11.20 -18.25 -30.64
CA GLU A 332 -10.30 -19.40 -30.63
C GLU A 332 -11.02 -20.68 -30.16
N ASN A 333 -11.75 -20.61 -29.05
CA ASN A 333 -12.51 -21.75 -28.52
C ASN A 333 -13.58 -22.25 -29.49
N GLN A 334 -14.29 -21.35 -30.17
CA GLN A 334 -15.31 -21.74 -31.17
C GLN A 334 -14.68 -22.36 -32.42
N THR A 335 -13.53 -21.83 -32.84
CA THR A 335 -12.77 -22.37 -33.98
C THR A 335 -12.25 -23.78 -33.68
N LEU A 336 -11.68 -23.99 -32.49
CA LEU A 336 -11.23 -25.30 -32.02
C LEU A 336 -12.38 -26.31 -31.93
N LYS A 337 -13.56 -25.89 -31.40
CA LYS A 337 -14.76 -26.75 -31.36
C LYS A 337 -15.23 -27.20 -32.73
N LYS A 338 -15.01 -26.40 -33.77
CA LYS A 338 -15.33 -26.72 -35.17
C LYS A 338 -14.24 -27.55 -35.86
N GLY A 339 -13.17 -27.93 -35.15
CA GLY A 339 -12.04 -28.68 -35.69
C GLY A 339 -11.25 -27.91 -36.75
N LYS A 340 -11.37 -26.58 -36.78
CA LYS A 340 -10.63 -25.71 -37.70
C LYS A 340 -9.41 -25.09 -37.00
N SER A 341 -8.41 -24.73 -37.77
CA SER A 341 -7.31 -23.86 -37.33
C SER A 341 -7.69 -22.41 -37.58
N LEU A 342 -7.30 -21.50 -36.67
CA LEU A 342 -7.46 -20.05 -36.88
C LEU A 342 -6.74 -19.57 -38.14
N LYS A 343 -5.59 -20.18 -38.47
CA LYS A 343 -4.81 -19.79 -39.65
C LYS A 343 -5.52 -20.09 -40.97
N ASP A 344 -6.48 -21.02 -40.95
CA ASP A 344 -7.20 -21.47 -42.14
C ASP A 344 -8.54 -20.76 -42.31
N MET A 345 -8.89 -19.83 -41.41
CA MET A 345 -10.10 -19.03 -41.49
C MET A 345 -9.87 -17.76 -42.32
N THR A 346 -10.88 -17.40 -43.09
CA THR A 346 -10.96 -16.09 -43.75
C THR A 346 -11.31 -15.00 -42.74
N LEU A 347 -10.98 -13.74 -43.06
CA LEU A 347 -11.37 -12.58 -42.23
C LEU A 347 -12.89 -12.50 -42.03
N ASP A 348 -13.68 -12.83 -43.06
CA ASP A 348 -15.14 -12.83 -42.97
C ASP A 348 -15.66 -13.91 -41.99
N GLU A 349 -15.05 -15.10 -42.00
CA GLU A 349 -15.37 -16.16 -41.02
C GLU A 349 -14.98 -15.76 -39.59
N MET A 350 -13.82 -15.11 -39.41
CA MET A 350 -13.40 -14.60 -38.11
C MET A 350 -14.34 -13.49 -37.62
N GLU A 351 -14.70 -12.56 -38.49
CA GLU A 351 -15.59 -11.45 -38.18
C GLU A 351 -17.00 -11.94 -37.80
N ALA A 352 -17.51 -12.98 -38.45
CA ALA A 352 -18.78 -13.58 -38.08
C ALA A 352 -18.79 -14.10 -36.62
N VAL A 353 -17.73 -14.80 -36.21
CA VAL A 353 -17.57 -15.30 -34.82
C VAL A 353 -17.28 -14.15 -33.86
N TRP A 354 -16.55 -13.12 -34.29
CA TRP A 354 -16.28 -11.92 -33.51
C TRP A 354 -17.54 -11.11 -33.22
N GLN A 355 -18.44 -10.98 -34.20
CA GLN A 355 -19.74 -10.33 -34.03
C GLN A 355 -20.68 -11.14 -33.12
N GLU A 356 -20.58 -12.46 -33.15
CA GLU A 356 -21.24 -13.33 -32.17
C GLU A 356 -20.73 -13.06 -30.74
N ALA A 357 -19.41 -12.96 -30.56
CA ALA A 357 -18.81 -12.61 -29.27
C ALA A 357 -19.30 -11.24 -28.76
N LYS A 358 -19.39 -10.23 -29.64
CA LYS A 358 -19.93 -8.91 -29.29
C LYS A 358 -21.39 -8.96 -28.82
N LYS A 359 -22.24 -9.78 -29.47
CA LYS A 359 -23.66 -9.91 -29.10
C LYS A 359 -23.86 -10.54 -27.72
N ASN A 360 -22.94 -11.41 -27.32
CA ASN A 360 -22.98 -12.08 -26.02
C ASN A 360 -22.26 -11.29 -24.91
N GLU A 361 -21.96 -10.00 -25.14
CA GLU A 361 -21.29 -9.09 -24.20
C GLU A 361 -19.92 -9.58 -23.69
N TYR A 362 -19.20 -10.38 -24.49
CA TYR A 362 -17.81 -10.75 -24.21
C TYR A 362 -16.83 -9.58 -24.42
#